data_AF-A0A1E7HVM6-F1
#
_entry.id   AF-A0A1E7HVM6-F1
#
_cell.length_a   1.000
_cell.length_b   1.000
_cell.length_c   1.000
_cell.angle_alpha   90.00
_cell.angle_beta   90.00
_cell.angle_gamma   90.00
#
_symmetry.space_group_name_H-M   'P 1'
#
loop_
_entity.id
_entity.type
_entity.pdbx_description
1 polymer ?
#
loop_
_entity_poly.entity_id
_entity_poly.type
_entity_poly.pdbx_seq_one_letter_code
_entity_poly.pdbx_strand_id
1 'polypeptide(L)'
;MSKYTMAGLVSWLFSGLVLLFQAISSLMGMEEKMAFKSVTLVSVIGQGNFKWINSISWASIQNTVSYLVTMPLFILLFCIGILFFLLHMFTSKL
;
A
#
# COMPACT_ATOMS: atom_id res chain seq x y z
N MET A 1 8.19 -3.42 -23.56
CA MET A 1 7.20 -3.59 -22.46
C MET A 1 6.28 -2.38 -22.45
N SER A 2 5.00 -2.56 -22.14
CA SER A 2 4.08 -1.43 -21.98
C SER A 2 4.40 -0.64 -20.71
N LYS A 3 4.12 0.66 -20.72
CA LYS A 3 4.31 1.56 -19.57
C LYS A 3 3.58 1.05 -18.32
N TYR A 4 2.43 0.41 -18.51
CA TYR A 4 1.62 -0.18 -17.44
C TYR A 4 2.27 -1.42 -16.81
N THR A 5 2.85 -2.30 -17.62
CA THR A 5 3.59 -3.48 -17.14
C THR A 5 4.79 -3.06 -16.29
N MET A 6 5.52 -2.03 -16.74
CA MET A 6 6.66 -1.49 -16.01
C MET A 6 6.22 -0.92 -14.65
N ALA A 7 5.15 -0.11 -14.62
CA ALA A 7 4.61 0.44 -13.38
C ALA A 7 4.14 -0.66 -12.40
N GLY A 8 3.49 -1.72 -12.91
CA GLY A 8 3.08 -2.87 -12.11
C GLY A 8 4.25 -3.61 -11.47
N LEU A 9 5.29 -3.90 -12.26
CA LEU A 9 6.52 -4.55 -11.78
C LEU A 9 7.25 -3.71 -10.73
N VAL A 10 7.39 -2.41 -10.97
CA VAL A 10 8.02 -1.48 -10.02
C VAL A 10 7.23 -1.46 -8.70
N SER A 11 5.90 -1.39 -8.77
CA SER A 11 5.04 -1.40 -7.58
C SER A 11 5.18 -2.69 -6.77
N TRP A 12 5.24 -3.84 -7.42
CA TRP A 12 5.50 -5.13 -6.77
C TRP A 12 6.89 -5.23 -6.15
N LEU A 13 7.92 -4.71 -6.84
CA LEU A 13 9.28 -4.68 -6.31
C LEU A 13 9.34 -3.85 -5.01
N PHE A 14 8.72 -2.67 -5.00
CA PHE A 14 8.63 -1.85 -3.79
C PHE A 14 7.79 -2.52 -2.69
N SER A 15 6.69 -3.20 -3.04
CA SER A 15 5.92 -4.00 -2.08
C SER A 15 6.79 -5.05 -1.39
N GLY A 16 7.55 -5.83 -2.19
CA GLY A 16 8.46 -6.85 -1.67
C GLY A 16 9.56 -6.25 -0.79
N LEU A 17 10.12 -5.10 -1.17
CA LEU A 17 11.14 -4.40 -0.41
C LEU A 17 10.62 -3.91 0.95
N VAL A 18 9.40 -3.36 0.98
CA VAL A 18 8.73 -2.93 2.22
C VAL A 18 8.46 -4.14 3.13
N LEU A 19 8.01 -5.25 2.56
CA LEU A 19 7.75 -6.48 3.32
C LEU A 19 9.06 -7.05 3.89
N LEU A 20 10.12 -7.10 3.09
CA LEU A 20 11.44 -7.57 3.52
C LEU A 20 12.00 -6.69 4.65
N PHE A 21 11.86 -5.36 4.53
CA PHE A 21 12.25 -4.43 5.58
C PHE A 21 11.49 -4.69 6.88
N GLN A 22 10.17 -4.92 6.82
CA GLN A 22 9.37 -5.25 7.99
C GLN A 22 9.76 -6.60 8.60
N ALA A 23 10.05 -7.60 7.77
CA ALA A 23 10.50 -8.92 8.23
C ALA A 23 11.85 -8.84 8.97
N ILE A 24 12.82 -8.11 8.41
CA ILE A 24 14.13 -7.90 9.05
C ILE A 24 13.96 -7.08 10.34
N SER A 25 13.15 -6.03 10.32
CA SER A 25 12.88 -5.20 11.50
C SER A 25 12.24 -6.01 12.63
N SER A 26 11.31 -6.91 12.29
CA SER A 26 10.69 -7.83 13.25
C SER A 26 11.67 -8.85 13.82
N LEU A 27 12.71 -9.22 13.06
CA LEU A 27 13.73 -10.17 13.50
C LEU A 27 14.79 -9.49 14.39
N MET A 28 15.12 -8.23 14.10
CA MET A 28 16.08 -7.44 14.89
C MET A 28 15.46 -6.86 16.17
N GLY A 29 14.16 -6.61 16.17
CA GLY A 29 13.41 -6.19 17.36
C GLY A 29 13.09 -7.39 18.26
N MET A 30 13.94 -7.66 19.25
CA MET A 30 13.62 -8.52 20.41
C MET A 30 12.53 -7.86 21.27
N GLU A 31 11.29 -7.78 20.78
CA GLU A 31 10.13 -7.57 21.65
C GLU A 31 9.45 -8.92 21.87
N GLU A 32 9.12 -9.23 23.14
CA GLU A 32 8.53 -10.50 23.61
C GLU A 32 7.19 -10.86 22.94
N LYS A 33 6.71 -10.05 22.01
CA LYS A 33 5.63 -10.35 21.08
C LYS A 33 6.15 -10.04 19.69
N MET A 34 6.16 -11.03 18.79
CA MET A 34 6.39 -10.85 17.36
C MET A 34 5.27 -9.97 16.76
N ALA A 35 5.25 -8.68 17.10
CA ALA A 35 4.31 -7.72 16.57
C ALA A 35 4.92 -7.19 15.27
N PHE A 36 4.47 -7.74 14.15
CA PHE A 36 4.85 -7.27 12.83
C PHE A 36 4.41 -5.81 12.68
N LYS A 37 5.33 -4.86 12.90
CA LYS A 37 5.01 -3.43 12.84
C LYS A 37 4.75 -3.05 11.40
N SER A 38 3.47 -3.03 11.05
CA SER A 38 3.02 -2.69 9.70
C SER A 38 3.29 -1.21 9.43
N VAL A 39 4.11 -0.93 8.41
CA VAL A 39 4.28 0.43 7.87
C VAL A 39 3.02 0.76 7.08
N THR A 40 2.36 1.86 7.42
CA THR A 40 1.13 2.34 6.76
C THR A 40 1.39 3.66 6.02
N LEU A 41 0.52 4.02 5.08
CA LEU A 41 0.65 5.29 4.34
C LEU A 41 0.65 6.49 5.30
N VAL A 42 -0.22 6.43 6.31
CA VAL A 42 -0.33 7.41 7.39
C VAL A 42 0.95 7.54 8.21
N SER A 43 1.66 6.43 8.46
CA SER A 43 2.93 6.46 9.21
C SER A 43 4.08 7.10 8.43
N VAL A 44 4.06 7.02 7.10
CA VAL A 44 5.13 7.56 6.22
C VAL A 44 4.88 9.02 5.88
N ILE A 45 3.66 9.38 5.50
CA ILE A 45 3.30 10.73 5.04
C ILE A 45 2.90 11.63 6.22
N GLY A 46 2.52 11.04 7.35
CA GLY A 46 2.09 11.75 8.56
C GLY A 46 0.58 12.00 8.61
N GLN A 47 0.00 11.82 9.80
CA GLN A 47 -1.45 11.93 10.03
C GLN A 47 -2.05 13.28 9.62
N GLY A 48 -1.28 14.37 9.72
CA GLY A 48 -1.74 15.72 9.37
C GLY A 48 -2.24 15.84 7.92
N ASN A 49 -1.62 15.10 6.99
CA ASN A 49 -1.95 15.13 5.57
C ASN A 49 -3.24 14.36 5.23
N PHE A 50 -3.80 13.61 6.18
CA PHE A 50 -5.03 12.82 5.99
C PHE A 50 -6.24 13.38 6.73
N LYS A 51 -6.11 14.54 7.40
CA LYS A 51 -7.22 15.18 8.13
C LYS A 51 -8.43 15.51 7.26
N TRP A 52 -8.21 15.74 5.97
CA TRP A 52 -9.29 16.00 5.01
C TRP A 52 -10.25 14.82 4.87
N ILE A 53 -9.83 13.58 5.14
CA ILE A 53 -10.71 12.39 5.12
C ILE A 53 -11.90 12.58 6.07
N ASN A 54 -11.69 13.26 7.20
CA ASN A 54 -12.74 13.54 8.18
C ASN A 54 -13.78 14.55 7.71
N SER A 55 -13.54 15.27 6.61
CA SER A 55 -14.50 16.20 6.01
C SER A 55 -15.42 15.56 4.97
N ILE A 56 -15.23 14.27 4.68
CA ILE A 56 -16.09 13.54 3.73
C ILE A 56 -17.43 13.26 4.41
N SER A 57 -18.51 13.85 3.88
CA SER A 57 -19.87 13.68 4.43
C SER A 57 -20.43 12.27 4.27
N TRP A 58 -19.94 11.52 3.28
CA TRP A 58 -20.43 10.17 3.00
C TRP A 58 -19.63 9.12 3.79
N ALA A 59 -20.28 8.56 4.83
CA ALA A 59 -19.68 7.60 5.76
C ALA A 59 -19.00 6.41 5.08
N SER A 60 -19.58 5.86 4.01
CA SER A 60 -19.00 4.74 3.27
C SER A 60 -17.66 5.10 2.62
N ILE A 61 -17.61 6.25 1.92
CA ILE A 61 -16.37 6.72 1.28
C ILE A 61 -15.32 7.05 2.34
N GLN A 62 -15.72 7.73 3.42
CA GLN A 62 -14.83 8.06 4.52
C GLN A 62 -14.17 6.80 5.09
N ASN A 63 -14.94 5.75 5.39
CA ASN A 63 -14.42 4.49 5.89
C ASN A 63 -13.49 3.81 4.88
N THR A 64 -13.85 3.77 3.59
CA THR A 64 -13.01 3.15 2.56
C THR A 64 -11.67 3.87 2.43
N VAL A 65 -11.67 5.20 2.35
CA VAL A 65 -10.44 5.98 2.22
C VAL A 65 -9.60 5.87 3.49
N SER A 66 -10.22 5.96 4.67
CA SER A 66 -9.53 5.77 5.95
C SER A 66 -8.90 4.38 6.05
N TYR A 67 -9.60 3.34 5.62
CA TYR A 67 -9.07 1.98 5.56
C TYR A 67 -7.88 1.89 4.60
N LEU A 68 -7.99 2.43 3.38
CA LEU A 68 -6.89 2.41 2.41
C LEU A 68 -5.62 3.06 2.94
N VAL A 69 -5.71 4.21 3.60
CA VAL A 69 -4.52 4.94 4.09
C VAL A 69 -3.91 4.32 5.35
N THR A 70 -4.70 3.60 6.14
CA THR A 70 -4.25 2.88 7.36
C THR A 70 -3.83 1.44 7.09
N MET A 71 -4.13 0.90 5.90
CA MET A 71 -3.71 -0.43 5.49
C MET A 71 -2.17 -0.54 5.41
N PRO A 72 -1.58 -1.73 5.66
CA PRO A 72 -0.16 -1.96 5.43
C PRO A 72 0.26 -1.61 4.01
N LEU A 73 1.31 -0.80 3.90
CA LEU A 73 1.80 -0.20 2.66
C LEU A 73 2.18 -1.26 1.62
N PHE A 74 2.74 -2.40 2.06
CA PHE A 74 3.07 -3.49 1.15
C PHE A 74 1.82 -4.05 0.46
N ILE A 75 0.71 -4.22 1.18
CA ILE A 75 -0.54 -4.72 0.58
C ILE A 75 -1.09 -3.69 -0.42
N LEU A 76 -1.06 -2.42 -0.05
CA LEU A 76 -1.52 -1.33 -0.92
C LEU A 76 -0.71 -1.27 -2.23
N LEU A 77 0.63 -1.35 -2.15
CA LEU A 77 1.52 -1.43 -3.31
C LEU A 77 1.25 -2.69 -4.14
N PHE A 78 1.07 -3.84 -3.49
CA PHE A 78 0.77 -5.09 -4.18
C PHE A 78 -0.55 -5.00 -4.99
N CYS A 79 -1.60 -4.45 -4.39
CA CYS A 79 -2.89 -4.21 -5.05
C CYS A 79 -2.76 -3.22 -6.22
N ILE A 80 -2.01 -2.14 -6.07
CA ILE A 80 -1.73 -1.19 -7.15
C ILE A 80 -1.01 -1.87 -8.32
N GLY A 81 -0.03 -2.74 -8.02
CA GLY A 81 0.65 -3.54 -9.04
C GLY A 81 -0.31 -4.42 -9.83
N ILE A 82 -1.23 -5.13 -9.15
CA ILE A 82 -2.28 -5.93 -9.80
C ILE A 82 -3.16 -5.06 -10.69
N LEU A 83 -3.59 -3.88 -10.22
CA LEU A 83 -4.41 -2.96 -11.00
C LEU A 83 -3.70 -2.52 -12.29
N PHE A 84 -2.40 -2.22 -12.23
CA PHE A 84 -1.64 -1.88 -13.44
C PHE A 84 -1.53 -3.04 -14.43
N PHE A 85 -1.38 -4.28 -13.95
CA PHE A 85 -1.39 -5.46 -14.82
C PHE A 85 -2.76 -5.70 -15.45
N LEU A 86 -3.85 -5.52 -14.69
CA LEU A 86 -5.21 -5.60 -15.22
C LEU A 86 -5.46 -4.53 -16.29
N LEU A 87 -5.09 -3.27 -16.01
CA LEU A 87 -5.19 -2.18 -16.98
C LEU A 87 -4.39 -2.48 -18.25
N HIS A 88 -3.19 -3.03 -18.12
CA HIS A 88 -2.41 -3.47 -19.26
C HIS A 88 -3.16 -4.52 -20.08
N MET A 89 -3.73 -5.54 -19.42
CA MET A 89 -4.48 -6.62 -20.07
C MET A 89 -5.69 -6.08 -20.84
N PHE A 90 -6.48 -5.18 -20.25
CA PHE A 90 -7.62 -4.56 -20.93
C PHE A 90 -7.19 -3.67 -22.09
N THR A 91 -6.14 -2.88 -21.91
CA THR A 91 -5.62 -1.99 -22.98
C THR A 91 -4.92 -2.76 -24.09
N SER A 92 -4.34 -3.92 -23.81
CA SER A 92 -3.69 -4.76 -24.83
C SER A 92 -4.69 -5.55 -25.69
N LYS A 93 -5.94 -5.66 -25.24
CA LYS A 93 -7.03 -6.36 -25.94
C LYS A 93 -7.96 -5.41 -26.70
N LEU A 94 -7.81 -4.10 -26.51
CA LEU A 94 -8.54 -3.05 -27.22
C LEU A 94 -7.70 -2.55 -28.40
#